data_AF-A0A9N9LJI1-F1
#
_entry.id   AF-A0A9N9LJI1-F1
#
_cell.length_a   1.000
_cell.length_b   1.000
_cell.length_c   1.000
_cell.angle_alpha   90.00
_cell.angle_beta   90.00
_cell.angle_gamma   90.00
#
_symmetry.space_group_name_H-M   'P 1'
#
loop_
_entity.id
_entity.type
_entity.pdbx_description
1 polymer ?
#
loop_
_entity_poly.entity_id
_entity_poly.type
_entity_poly.pdbx_seq_one_letter_code
_entity_poly.pdbx_strand_id
1 'polypeptide(L)'
;MADPMDEEASEAKNVAQDLESFAQHAGRTTVQTDDVLLVTRRNDALHDMIKDFIETEQAKNVAAKEKGKENGARGAKAGRGKARK
;
A
#
# COMPACT_ATOMS: atom_id res chain seq x y z
N MET A 1 23.36 -25.82 20.79
CA MET A 1 23.97 -24.94 19.77
C MET A 1 22.82 -24.52 18.89
N ALA A 2 22.20 -23.36 19.13
CA ALA A 2 21.12 -22.88 18.27
C ALA A 2 21.75 -22.52 16.91
N ASP A 3 21.13 -22.94 15.82
CA ASP A 3 21.61 -22.63 14.48
C ASP A 3 21.52 -21.10 14.27
N PRO A 4 22.56 -20.46 13.69
CA PRO A 4 22.57 -19.02 13.46
C PRO A 4 21.46 -18.53 12.50
N MET A 5 20.79 -19.46 11.79
CA MET A 5 19.64 -19.17 10.92
C MET A 5 18.35 -18.91 11.70
N ASP A 6 18.24 -19.34 12.97
CA ASP A 6 17.00 -19.18 13.76
C ASP A 6 16.85 -17.79 14.39
N GLU A 7 17.95 -17.03 14.57
CA GLU A 7 17.86 -15.67 15.13
C GLU A 7 17.30 -14.65 14.14
N GLU A 8 17.67 -14.72 12.85
CA GLU A 8 17.13 -13.79 11.84
C GLU A 8 15.62 -13.99 11.60
N ALA A 9 15.13 -15.22 11.75
CA ALA A 9 13.70 -15.52 11.66
C ALA A 9 12.87 -14.89 12.80
N SER A 10 13.50 -14.59 13.94
CA SER A 10 12.84 -14.00 15.11
C SER A 10 12.35 -12.57 14.83
N GLU A 11 13.17 -11.74 14.20
CA GLU A 11 12.84 -10.34 13.94
C GLU A 11 11.68 -10.20 12.94
N ALA A 12 11.72 -10.98 11.85
CA ALA A 12 10.62 -11.02 10.88
C ALA A 12 9.30 -11.50 11.51
N LYS A 13 9.38 -12.46 12.43
CA LYS A 13 8.21 -12.96 13.17
C LYS A 13 7.62 -11.89 14.08
N ASN A 14 8.45 -11.16 14.82
CA ASN A 14 8.00 -10.09 15.71
C ASN A 14 7.31 -8.97 14.90
N VAL A 15 7.92 -8.55 13.79
CA VAL A 15 7.33 -7.55 12.89
C VAL A 15 6.00 -8.02 12.31
N ALA A 16 5.88 -9.30 11.93
CA ALA A 16 4.61 -9.84 11.42
C ALA A 16 3.49 -9.82 12.47
N GLN A 17 3.80 -10.16 13.73
CA GLN A 17 2.83 -10.10 14.84
C GLN A 17 2.38 -8.67 15.14
N ASP A 18 3.31 -7.70 15.10
CA ASP A 18 2.99 -6.30 15.27
C ASP A 18 2.06 -5.79 14.16
N LEU A 19 2.35 -6.12 12.89
CA LEU A 19 1.51 -5.71 11.76
C LEU A 19 0.08 -6.28 11.84
N GLU A 20 -0.06 -7.55 12.21
CA GLU A 20 -1.38 -8.16 12.43
C GLU A 20 -2.13 -7.45 13.54
N SER A 21 -1.45 -7.18 14.66
CA SER A 21 -2.05 -6.52 15.83
C SER A 21 -2.52 -5.10 15.50
N PHE A 22 -1.76 -4.33 14.73
CA PHE A 22 -2.14 -2.97 14.32
C PHE A 22 -3.33 -2.96 13.36
N ALA A 23 -3.36 -3.85 12.38
CA ALA A 23 -4.51 -3.99 11.49
C ALA A 23 -5.78 -4.37 12.27
N GLN A 24 -5.69 -5.34 13.18
CA GLN A 24 -6.81 -5.77 14.02
C GLN A 24 -7.28 -4.66 14.97
N HIS A 25 -6.37 -3.87 15.54
CA HIS A 25 -6.71 -2.73 16.39
C HIS A 25 -7.56 -1.69 15.64
N ALA A 26 -7.29 -1.48 14.35
CA ALA A 26 -8.08 -0.63 13.48
C ALA A 26 -9.33 -1.32 12.90
N GLY A 27 -9.65 -2.55 13.32
CA GLY A 27 -10.79 -3.33 12.82
C GLY A 27 -10.63 -3.85 11.38
N ARG A 28 -9.39 -3.92 10.88
CA ARG A 28 -9.06 -4.36 9.52
C ARG A 28 -8.46 -5.77 9.55
N THR A 29 -8.72 -6.55 8.49
CA THR A 29 -8.07 -7.84 8.24
C THR A 29 -6.95 -7.74 7.20
N THR A 30 -6.78 -6.57 6.60
CA THR A 30 -5.76 -6.27 5.59
C THR A 30 -4.82 -5.20 6.13
N VAL A 31 -3.52 -5.52 6.11
CA VAL A 31 -2.45 -4.60 6.50
C VAL A 31 -2.36 -3.46 5.50
N GLN A 32 -2.20 -2.24 6.00
CA GLN A 32 -2.05 -1.01 5.23
C GLN A 32 -0.76 -0.28 5.61
N THR A 33 -0.43 0.78 4.87
CA THR A 33 0.80 1.56 5.07
C THR A 33 0.90 2.17 6.46
N ASP A 34 -0.23 2.53 7.09
CA ASP A 34 -0.27 3.09 8.44
C ASP A 34 0.25 2.10 9.50
N ASP A 35 0.04 0.80 9.28
CA ASP A 35 0.54 -0.24 10.19
C ASP A 35 2.07 -0.34 10.11
N VAL A 36 2.65 -0.13 8.92
CA VAL A 36 4.10 -0.13 8.71
C VAL A 36 4.75 1.12 9.32
N LEU A 37 4.07 2.27 9.26
CA LEU A 37 4.51 3.49 9.95
C LEU A 37 4.50 3.29 11.48
N LEU A 38 3.54 2.55 12.02
CA LEU A 38 3.52 2.18 13.44
C LEU A 38 4.70 1.28 13.85
N VAL A 39 5.11 0.34 13.00
CA VAL A 39 6.31 -0.51 13.25
C VAL A 39 7.58 0.34 13.32
N THR A 40 7.74 1.32 12.43
CA THR A 40 8.97 2.09 12.29
C THR A 40 9.10 3.27 13.26
N ARG A 41 8.03 3.62 13.99
CA ARG A 41 7.91 4.80 14.86
C ARG A 41 9.01 5.01 15.92
N ARG A 42 9.79 3.97 16.26
CA ARG A 42 10.87 4.06 17.28
C ARG A 42 12.20 4.50 16.68
N ASN A 43 12.29 4.60 15.36
CA ASN A 43 13.46 5.04 14.63
C ASN A 43 13.03 6.13 13.65
N ASP A 44 13.21 7.39 14.06
CA ASP A 44 12.74 8.57 13.31
C ASP A 44 13.29 8.59 11.88
N ALA A 45 14.58 8.29 11.70
CA ALA A 45 15.20 8.27 10.37
C ALA A 45 14.59 7.19 9.46
N LEU A 46 14.35 5.98 9.99
CA LEU A 46 13.69 4.91 9.23
C LEU A 46 12.23 5.27 8.93
N HIS A 47 11.52 5.83 9.92
CA HIS A 47 10.14 6.24 9.78
C HIS A 47 9.99 7.28 8.66
N ASP A 48 10.82 8.31 8.64
CA ASP A 48 10.79 9.37 7.62
C ASP A 48 11.10 8.81 6.23
N MET A 49 12.13 7.96 6.10
CA MET A 49 12.45 7.31 4.82
C MET A 49 11.28 6.46 4.28
N ILE A 50 10.61 5.69 5.14
CA ILE A 50 9.47 4.85 4.74
C ILE A 50 8.25 5.71 4.40
N LYS A 51 8.01 6.78 5.15
CA LYS A 51 6.94 7.74 4.88
C LYS A 51 7.11 8.40 3.51
N ASP A 52 8.30 8.91 3.20
CA ASP A 52 8.61 9.53 1.90
C ASP A 52 8.41 8.54 0.74
N PHE A 53 8.79 7.28 0.95
CA PHE A 53 8.56 6.21 -0.02
C PHE A 53 7.06 5.97 -0.27
N ILE A 54 6.26 5.88 0.79
CA ILE A 54 4.80 5.70 0.70
C ILE A 54 4.15 6.87 -0.05
N GLU A 55 4.49 8.10 0.30
CA GLU A 55 3.95 9.30 -0.36
C GLU A 55 4.27 9.32 -1.86
N THR A 56 5.50 8.96 -2.21
CA THR A 56 5.95 8.83 -3.61
C THR A 56 5.15 7.78 -4.38
N GLU A 57 4.94 6.59 -3.81
CA GLU A 57 4.17 5.52 -4.46
C GLU A 57 2.68 5.85 -4.57
N GLN A 58 2.11 6.52 -3.56
CA GLN A 58 0.73 7.00 -3.62
C GLN A 58 0.55 8.03 -4.74
N ALA A 59 1.47 8.98 -4.89
CA ALA A 59 1.45 9.97 -5.98
C ALA A 59 1.50 9.30 -7.36
N LYS A 60 2.36 8.29 -7.55
CA LYS A 60 2.42 7.51 -8.80
C LYS A 60 1.10 6.78 -9.09
N ASN A 61 0.50 6.17 -8.07
CA ASN A 61 -0.77 5.46 -8.21
C ASN A 61 -1.94 6.39 -8.56
N VAL A 62 -1.98 7.61 -8.01
CA VAL A 62 -2.96 8.63 -8.38
C VAL A 62 -2.77 9.04 -9.84
N ALA A 63 -1.54 9.36 -10.26
CA ALA A 63 -1.24 9.74 -11.63
C ALA A 63 -1.58 8.64 -12.65
N ALA A 64 -1.38 7.37 -12.31
CA ALA A 64 -1.76 6.23 -13.14
C ALA A 64 -3.29 6.11 -13.30
N LYS A 65 -4.05 6.34 -12.22
CA LYS A 65 -5.53 6.32 -12.25
C LYS A 65 -6.12 7.47 -13.06
N GLU A 66 -5.49 8.65 -13.03
CA GLU A 66 -5.91 9.81 -13.82
C GLU A 66 -5.72 9.60 -15.33
N LYS A 67 -4.57 9.06 -15.74
CA LYS A 67 -4.33 8.69 -17.16
C LYS A 67 -5.31 7.62 -17.67
N GLY A 68 -5.74 6.70 -16.80
CA GLY A 68 -6.76 5.70 -17.14
C GLY A 68 -8.15 6.30 -17.42
N LYS A 69 -8.53 7.37 -16.70
CA LYS A 69 -9.83 8.04 -16.87
C LYS A 69 -9.92 8.84 -18.17
N GLU A 70 -8.83 9.46 -18.63
CA GLU A 70 -8.81 10.19 -19.91
C GLU A 70 -9.11 9.26 -21.11
N ASN A 71 -8.56 8.05 -21.10
CA ASN A 71 -8.78 7.06 -22.17
C ASN A 71 -10.19 6.43 -22.12
N GLY A 72 -10.79 6.27 -20.93
CA GLY A 72 -12.15 5.74 -20.76
C GLY A 72 -13.25 6.70 -21.25
N ALA A 73 -13.03 8.02 -21.11
CA ALA A 73 -14.01 9.03 -21.53
C ALA A 73 -14.09 9.21 -23.06
N ARG A 74 -12.99 8.96 -23.81
CA ARG A 74 -12.97 9.05 -25.27
C ARG A 74 -13.71 7.88 -25.96
N GLY A 75 -13.81 6.71 -25.33
CA GLY A 75 -14.50 5.54 -25.89
C GLY A 75 -16.03 5.58 -25.82
N ALA A 76 -16.61 6.33 -24.88
CA ALA A 76 -18.05 6.30 -24.61
C ALA A 76 -18.90 7.22 -25.53
N LYS A 77 -18.27 8.10 -26.33
CA LYS A 77 -18.97 9.11 -27.15
C LYS A 77 -19.22 8.67 -28.61
N ALA A 78 -18.76 7.50 -29.06
CA ALA A 78 -18.83 7.09 -30.47
C ALA A 78 -20.04 6.20 -30.85
N GLY A 79 -20.89 5.78 -29.90
CA GLY A 79 -21.88 4.70 -30.14
C GLY A 79 -23.37 5.07 -30.16
N ARG A 80 -23.75 6.35 -30.05
CA ARG A 80 -25.17 6.75 -29.87
C ARG A 80 -25.67 7.61 -31.02
N GLY A 81 -25.92 7.02 -32.19
CA GLY A 81 -26.56 7.80 -33.26
C GLY A 81 -26.72 7.16 -34.64
N LYS A 82 -27.36 6.00 -34.79
CA LYS A 82 -28.15 5.71 -36.02
C LYS A 82 -29.02 4.44 -35.85
N ALA A 83 -30.27 4.61 -35.43
CA ALA A 83 -31.30 3.58 -35.60
C ALA A 83 -32.68 4.25 -35.61
N ARG A 84 -32.97 5.02 -36.65
CA ARG A 84 -34.31 5.45 -37.04
C ARG A 84 -34.33 5.70 -38.56
N LYS A 85 -34.81 4.72 -39.33
CA LYS A 85 -35.76 4.90 -40.43
C LYS A 85 -36.21 3.52 -40.93
#